data_AF-A0A2E3HFE8-F1
#
_entry.id   AF-A0A2E3HFE8-F1
#
_cell.length_a   1.000
_cell.length_b   1.000
_cell.length_c   1.000
_cell.angle_alpha   90.00
_cell.angle_beta   90.00
_cell.angle_gamma   90.00
#
_symmetry.space_group_name_H-M   'P 1'
#
loop_
_entity.id
_entity.type
_entity.pdbx_description
1 polymer ?
#
loop_
_entity_poly.entity_id
_entity_poly.type
_entity_poly.pdbx_seq_one_letter_code
_entity_poly.pdbx_strand_id
1 'polypeptide(L)' 'MLKSIKVADYMTRRLVTIRPEMSVNEAIRVFLEHKISGAPVVDENGSLVGVFSESD' A
#
# COMPACT_ATOMS: atom_id res chain seq x y z
N MET A 1 26.66 -2.68 20.26
CA MET A 1 26.72 -2.60 18.79
C MET A 1 25.34 -2.90 18.23
N LEU A 2 24.73 -1.98 17.47
CA LEU A 2 23.52 -2.30 16.71
C LEU A 2 23.91 -3.29 15.61
N LYS A 3 23.33 -4.49 15.63
CA LYS A 3 23.42 -5.43 14.49
C LYS A 3 22.82 -4.74 13.25
N SER A 4 23.36 -5.03 12.07
CA SER A 4 22.74 -4.61 10.81
C SER A 4 21.35 -5.23 10.72
N ILE A 5 20.32 -4.38 10.84
CA ILE A 5 18.92 -4.74 10.65
C ILE A 5 18.57 -4.56 9.17
N LYS A 6 17.81 -5.51 8.60
CA LYS A 6 17.33 -5.44 7.21
C LYS A 6 15.94 -4.85 7.18
N VAL A 7 15.60 -4.13 6.11
CA VAL A 7 14.22 -3.66 5.85
C VAL A 7 13.23 -4.84 5.88
N ALA A 8 13.63 -5.99 5.34
CA ALA A 8 12.81 -7.20 5.31
C ALA A 8 12.46 -7.79 6.69
N ASP A 9 13.18 -7.37 7.74
CA ASP A 9 12.91 -7.77 9.12
C ASP A 9 11.68 -7.04 9.69
N TYR A 10 11.30 -5.90 9.10
CA TYR A 10 10.21 -5.04 9.57
C TYR A 10 9.10 -4.78 8.53
N MET A 11 9.31 -5.16 7.26
CA MET A 11 8.32 -4.92 6.20
C MET A 11 7.05 -5.78 6.36
N THR A 12 5.90 -5.18 6.06
CA THR A 12 4.61 -5.90 5.97
C THR A 12 4.61 -6.81 4.74
N ARG A 13 4.22 -8.08 4.92
CA ARG A 13 4.17 -9.09 3.83
C ARG A 13 2.77 -9.32 3.25
N ARG A 14 1.72 -8.97 3.99
CA ARG A 14 0.33 -9.03 3.52
C ARG A 14 -0.14 -7.60 3.31
N LEU A 15 -0.05 -7.15 2.07
CA LEU A 15 -0.36 -5.77 1.71
C LEU A 15 -1.84 -5.64 1.39
N VAL A 16 -2.44 -4.55 1.85
CA VAL A 16 -3.66 -4.01 1.26
C VAL A 16 -3.23 -3.28 -0.01
N THR A 17 -3.88 -3.58 -1.13
CA THR A 17 -3.59 -2.98 -2.43
C THR A 17 -4.85 -2.41 -3.05
N ILE A 18 -4.72 -1.38 -3.87
CA ILE A 18 -5.84 -0.78 -4.63
C ILE A 18 -5.63 -0.97 -6.14
N ARG A 19 -6.67 -0.67 -6.93
CA ARG A 19 -6.66 -0.73 -8.41
C ARG A 19 -6.52 0.65 -9.03
N PRO A 20 -5.84 0.79 -10.19
CA PRO A 20 -5.76 2.07 -10.89
C PRO A 20 -7.12 2.54 -11.42
N GLU A 21 -8.10 1.64 -11.59
CA GLU A 21 -9.47 1.96 -12.01
C GLU A 21 -10.36 2.42 -10.86
N MET A 22 -9.95 2.27 -9.60
CA MET A 22 -10.70 2.76 -8.45
C MET A 22 -10.75 4.28 -8.44
N SER A 23 -11.92 4.83 -8.13
CA SER A 23 -12.04 6.24 -7.80
C SER A 23 -11.32 6.57 -6.49
N VAL A 24 -10.95 7.84 -6.32
CA VAL A 24 -10.32 8.34 -5.09
C VAL A 24 -11.18 8.00 -3.85
N ASN A 25 -12.50 8.10 -3.95
CA ASN A 25 -13.41 7.78 -2.85
C ASN A 25 -13.38 6.31 -2.45
N GLU A 26 -13.22 5.39 -3.41
CA GLU A 26 -13.08 3.96 -3.12
C GLU A 26 -11.74 3.67 -2.44
N ALA A 27 -10.65 4.28 -2.92
CA ALA A 27 -9.34 4.16 -2.28
C ALA A 27 -9.35 4.67 -0.82
N ILE A 28 -9.97 5.84 -0.58
CA ILE A 28 -10.13 6.38 0.78
C ILE A 28 -10.95 5.45 1.68
N ARG A 29 -12.03 4.84 1.16
CA ARG A 29 -12.81 3.85 1.93
C ARG A 29 -11.95 2.66 2.36
N VAL A 30 -11.12 2.14 1.46
CA VAL A 30 -10.16 1.06 1.78
C VAL A 30 -9.21 1.49 2.89
N PHE A 31 -8.68 2.72 2.84
CA PHE A 31 -7.76 3.26 3.85
C PHE A 31 -8.41 3.36 5.23
N LEU A 32 -9.64 3.89 5.29
CA LEU A 32 -10.42 4.00 6.53
C LEU A 32 -10.77 2.63 7.12
N GLU A 33 -11.18 1.68 6.29
CA GLU A 33 -11.54 0.32 6.72
C GLU A 33 -10.33 -0.42 7.30
N HIS A 34 -9.18 -0.31 6.64
CA HIS A 34 -7.96 -1.03 7.02
C HIS A 34 -7.07 -0.23 7.99
N LYS A 35 -7.44 1.01 8.31
CA LYS A 35 -6.69 1.94 9.17
C LYS A 35 -5.25 2.15 8.70
N ILE A 36 -5.08 2.40 7.41
CA ILE A 36 -3.80 2.68 6.74
C ILE A 36 -3.85 4.04 6.05
N SER A 37 -2.69 4.68 5.88
CA SER A 37 -2.57 6.00 5.25
C SER A 37 -2.12 5.97 3.77
N GLY A 38 -2.01 4.77 3.21
CA GLY A 38 -1.56 4.58 1.83
C GLY A 38 -1.50 3.11 1.44
N ALA A 39 -1.55 2.86 0.13
CA ALA A 39 -1.45 1.52 -0.42
C ALA A 39 -0.73 1.52 -1.78
N PRO A 40 -0.05 0.41 -2.12
CA PRO A 40 0.38 0.16 -3.48
C PRO A 40 -0.82 0.06 -4.43
N VAL A 41 -0.71 0.70 -5.59
CA VAL A 41 -1.61 0.52 -6.73
C VAL A 41 -1.03 -0.59 -7.59
N VAL A 42 -1.74 -1.71 -7.74
CA VAL A 42 -1.29 -2.82 -8.60
C VAL A 42 -2.24 -3.02 -9.80
N ASP A 43 -1.80 -3.65 -10.89
CA ASP A 43 -2.67 -3.97 -12.04
C ASP A 43 -3.30 -5.36 -11.91
N GLU A 44 -4.14 -5.77 -12.87
CA GLU A 44 -4.80 -7.09 -12.89
C GLU A 44 -3.83 -8.28 -12.81
N ASN A 45 -2.59 -8.12 -13.27
CA ASN A 45 -1.55 -9.15 -13.21
C ASN A 45 -0.79 -9.15 -11.88
N GLY A 46 -1.12 -8.23 -10.97
CA GLY A 46 -0.44 -8.04 -9.69
C GLY A 46 0.82 -7.18 -9.78
N SER A 47 1.07 -6.51 -10.90
CA SER A 47 2.25 -5.66 -11.10
C SER A 47 2.05 -4.32 -10.39
N LEU A 48 3.06 -3.85 -9.67
CA LEU A 48 3.05 -2.52 -9.06
C LEU A 48 3.08 -1.44 -10.14
N VAL A 49 2.06 -0.59 -10.18
CA VAL A 49 1.95 0.53 -11.13
C VAL A 49 2.06 1.91 -10.45
N GLY A 50 1.97 1.96 -9.12
CA GLY A 50 2.13 3.20 -8.37
C GLY A 50 1.93 3.03 -6.87
N VAL A 51 1.97 4.14 -6.15
CA VAL A 51 1.63 4.24 -4.72
C VAL A 51 0.67 5.41 -4.57
N PHE A 52 -0.39 5.23 -3.79
CA PHE A 52 -1.34 6.29 -3.44
C PHE A 52 -1.41 6.41 -1.93
N SER A 53 -1.43 7.64 -1.41
CA SER A 53 -1.36 7.96 0.01
C SER A 53 -2.25 9.14 0.38
N GLU A 54 -2.45 9.37 1.67
CA GLU A 54 -3.16 10.55 2.18
C GLU A 54 -2.52 11.90 1.79
N SER A 55 -1.28 11.91 1.28
CA SER A 55 -0.57 13.13 0.86
C SER A 55 -0.75 13.47 -0.62
N ASP A 56 -1.44 12.62 -1.39
CA ASP A 56 -1.75 12.81 -2.81
C ASP A 56 -3.02 13.63 -3.06
#